data_AF-A0A947JDZ3-F1
#
_entry.id   AF-A0A947JDZ3-F1
#
_cell.length_a   1.000
_cell.length_b   1.000
_cell.length_c   1.000
_cell.angle_alpha   90.00
_cell.angle_beta   90.00
_cell.angle_gamma   90.00
#
_symmetry.space_group_name_H-M   'P 1'
#
loop_
_entity.id
_entity.type
_entity.pdbx_description
1 polymer ?
#
loop_
_entity_poly.entity_id
_entity_poly.type
_entity_poly.pdbx_seq_one_letter_code
_entity_poly.pdbx_strand_id
1 'polypeptide(L)'
;MAEPDFWSNQDKAKQKSQRLDELNNEIRQWSDMIRKIDELLVLAKEAQEEEELSLKKDIENSLQKLVSEFDSLEFYILLSGKYDKRNAIMAIHSGTGGVDAQDWAAMLLRMFIRFSEQKGWKVKIVDKSVGSEAGIKSVTM
;
A
#
# COMPACT_ATOMS: atom_id res chain seq x y z
N MET A 1 23.68 12.94 -0.09
CA MET A 1 23.14 14.29 0.16
C MET A 1 24.18 15.28 0.66
N ALA A 2 25.39 14.83 1.05
CA ALA A 2 26.46 15.70 1.54
C ALA A 2 27.30 16.40 0.44
N GLU A 3 26.99 16.16 -0.84
CA GLU A 3 27.68 16.86 -1.94
C GLU A 3 27.12 18.30 -2.08
N PRO A 4 28.00 19.31 -2.25
CA PRO A 4 27.60 20.72 -2.32
C PRO A 4 26.56 21.01 -3.41
N ASP A 5 26.70 20.35 -4.57
CA ASP A 5 25.85 20.59 -5.74
C ASP A 5 24.57 19.75 -5.74
N PHE A 6 24.32 18.93 -4.71
CA PHE A 6 23.16 18.05 -4.67
C PHE A 6 21.83 18.82 -4.77
N TRP A 7 21.76 20.00 -4.15
CA TRP A 7 20.58 20.87 -4.13
C TRP A 7 20.47 21.79 -5.35
N SER A 8 21.50 21.85 -6.21
CA SER A 8 21.50 22.71 -7.41
C SER A 8 20.45 22.26 -8.44
N ASN A 9 20.12 20.97 -8.47
CA ASN A 9 19.06 20.40 -9.31
C ASN A 9 17.90 19.91 -8.43
N GLN A 10 16.91 20.79 -8.22
CA GLN A 10 15.77 20.54 -7.33
C GLN A 10 14.99 19.27 -7.69
N ASP A 11 14.77 19.00 -8.98
CA ASP A 11 14.03 17.81 -9.42
C ASP A 11 14.77 16.50 -9.10
N LYS A 12 16.08 16.46 -9.38
CA LYS A 12 16.92 15.29 -9.03
C LYS A 12 17.04 15.11 -7.51
N ALA A 13 17.19 16.21 -6.77
CA ALA A 13 17.27 16.18 -5.31
C ALA A 13 15.97 15.63 -4.70
N LYS A 14 14.81 16.07 -5.22
CA LYS A 14 13.49 15.62 -4.78
C LYS A 14 13.29 14.13 -5.05
N GLN A 15 13.59 13.65 -6.26
CA GLN A 15 13.47 12.22 -6.61
C GLN A 15 14.36 11.34 -5.72
N LYS A 16 15.62 11.74 -5.51
CA LYS A 16 16.54 10.98 -4.64
C LYS A 16 16.13 11.01 -3.18
N SER A 17 15.62 12.13 -2.67
CA SER A 17 15.14 12.24 -1.29
C SER A 17 13.92 11.38 -1.06
N GLN A 18 12.94 11.44 -1.97
CA GLN A 18 11.76 10.58 -1.92
C GLN A 18 12.15 9.10 -1.93
N ARG A 19 13.10 8.70 -2.79
CA ARG A 19 13.58 7.32 -2.84
C ARG A 19 14.28 6.89 -1.54
N LEU A 20 15.04 7.79 -0.93
CA LEU A 20 15.69 7.53 0.36
C LEU A 20 14.62 7.32 1.46
N ASP A 21 13.61 8.17 1.50
CA ASP A 21 12.53 8.09 2.48
C ASP A 21 11.73 6.79 2.34
N GLU A 22 11.43 6.36 1.11
CA GLU A 22 10.80 5.07 0.83
C GLU A 22 11.64 3.90 1.37
N LEU A 23 12.94 3.88 1.06
CA LEU A 23 13.86 2.83 1.53
C LEU A 23 14.02 2.83 3.05
N ASN A 24 14.13 4.02 3.66
CA ASN A 24 14.22 4.13 5.11
C ASN A 24 12.93 3.67 5.79
N ASN A 25 11.76 3.93 5.19
CA ASN A 25 10.50 3.44 5.71
C ASN A 25 10.41 1.91 5.63
N GLU A 26 10.83 1.32 4.51
CA GLU A 26 10.93 -0.13 4.33
C GLU A 26 11.85 -0.76 5.40
N ILE A 27 13.06 -0.22 5.58
CA ILE A 27 14.01 -0.71 6.61
C ILE A 27 13.41 -0.59 8.02
N ARG A 28 12.74 0.52 8.35
CA ARG A 28 12.11 0.72 9.66
C ARG A 28 11.03 -0.32 9.92
N GLN A 29 10.15 -0.57 8.95
CA GLN A 29 9.07 -1.55 9.08
C GLN A 29 9.61 -2.95 9.40
N TRP A 30 10.65 -3.40 8.68
CA TRP A 30 11.27 -4.70 8.96
C TRP A 30 12.02 -4.74 10.28
N SER A 31 12.75 -3.66 10.62
CA SER A 31 13.47 -3.57 11.89
C SER A 31 12.52 -3.58 13.09
N ASP A 32 11.39 -2.88 12.99
CA ASP A 32 10.35 -2.88 14.01
C ASP A 32 9.70 -4.26 14.16
N MET A 33 9.46 -4.96 13.05
CA MET A 33 8.91 -6.32 13.08
C MET A 33 9.86 -7.31 13.77
N ILE A 34 11.15 -7.28 13.42
CA ILE A 34 12.17 -8.12 14.06
C ILE A 34 12.21 -7.84 15.57
N ARG A 35 12.25 -6.56 15.96
CA ARG A 35 12.23 -6.17 17.38
C ARG A 35 11.01 -6.73 18.11
N LYS A 36 9.80 -6.58 17.56
CA LYS A 36 8.58 -7.10 18.18
C LYS A 36 8.59 -8.62 18.32
N ILE A 37 9.15 -9.34 17.33
CA ILE A 37 9.31 -10.80 17.38
C ILE A 37 10.26 -11.18 18.51
N ASP A 38 11.40 -10.51 18.61
CA ASP A 38 12.39 -10.76 19.68
C ASP A 38 11.78 -10.51 21.07
N GLU A 39 11.06 -9.39 21.24
CA GLU A 39 10.35 -9.06 22.48
C GLU A 39 9.32 -10.14 22.85
N LEU A 40 8.50 -10.59 21.89
CA LEU A 40 7.50 -11.64 22.14
C LEU A 40 8.14 -12.99 22.46
N LEU A 41 9.28 -13.31 21.82
CA LEU A 41 10.00 -14.55 22.04
C LEU A 41 10.67 -14.60 23.42
N VAL A 42 11.17 -13.47 23.91
CA VAL A 42 11.65 -13.35 25.30
C VAL A 42 10.50 -13.57 26.27
N LEU A 43 9.38 -12.86 26.10
CA LEU A 43 8.20 -13.00 26.96
C LEU A 43 7.68 -14.44 26.99
N ALA A 44 7.64 -15.11 25.83
CA ALA A 44 7.16 -16.49 25.73
C ALA A 44 8.09 -17.49 26.45
N LYS A 45 9.40 -17.25 26.43
CA LYS A 45 10.38 -18.06 27.16
C LYS A 45 10.24 -17.88 28.67
N GLU A 46 10.16 -16.63 29.14
CA GLU A 46 9.98 -16.32 30.56
C GLU A 46 8.68 -16.93 31.09
N ALA A 47 7.57 -16.75 30.38
CA ALA A 47 6.28 -17.34 30.76
C ALA A 47 6.30 -18.89 30.77
N GLN A 48 7.10 -19.51 29.90
CA GLN A 48 7.27 -20.96 29.89
C GLN A 48 8.13 -21.43 31.08
N GLU A 49 9.21 -20.73 31.40
CA GLU A 49 10.09 -21.04 32.54
C GLU A 49 9.38 -20.86 33.89
N GLU A 50 8.49 -19.87 34.00
CA GLU A 50 7.70 -19.58 35.20
C GLU A 50 6.37 -20.37 35.27
N GLU A 51 6.09 -21.22 34.28
CA GLU A 51 4.82 -21.96 34.14
C GLU A 51 3.57 -21.05 34.19
N GLU A 52 3.68 -19.81 33.73
CA GLU A 52 2.64 -18.79 33.85
C GLU A 52 1.58 -18.93 32.74
N LEU A 53 0.66 -19.87 32.92
CA LEU A 53 -0.42 -20.18 31.99
C LEU A 53 -1.37 -19.00 31.71
N SER A 54 -1.45 -18.01 32.61
CA SER A 54 -2.26 -16.78 32.42
C SER A 54 -1.81 -15.97 31.20
N LEU A 55 -0.50 -15.94 30.90
CA LEU A 55 0.06 -15.15 29.81
C LEU A 55 -0.12 -15.79 28.44
N LYS A 56 -0.40 -17.10 28.39
CA LYS A 56 -0.49 -17.87 27.14
C LYS A 56 -1.43 -17.22 26.13
N LYS A 57 -2.62 -16.79 26.57
CA LYS A 57 -3.63 -16.20 25.68
C LYS A 57 -3.19 -14.85 25.12
N ASP A 58 -2.49 -14.05 25.90
CA ASP A 58 -2.00 -12.74 25.46
C ASP A 58 -0.82 -12.86 24.49
N ILE A 59 0.04 -13.86 24.70
CA ILE A 59 1.11 -14.24 23.77
C ILE A 59 0.51 -14.71 22.44
N GLU A 60 -0.49 -15.59 22.45
CA GLU A 60 -1.19 -16.07 21.24
C GLU A 60 -1.84 -14.92 20.46
N ASN A 61 -2.51 -13.99 21.15
CA ASN A 61 -3.11 -12.81 20.53
C ASN A 61 -2.05 -11.89 19.89
N SER A 62 -0.91 -11.70 20.56
CA SER A 62 0.19 -10.88 20.06
C SER A 62 0.86 -11.52 18.85
N LEU A 63 1.03 -12.85 18.87
CA LEU A 63 1.53 -13.62 17.74
C LEU A 63 0.60 -13.48 16.53
N GLN A 64 -0.71 -13.62 16.70
CA GLN A 64 -1.67 -13.46 15.59
C GLN A 64 -1.59 -12.07 14.94
N LYS A 65 -1.41 -11.02 15.75
CA LYS A 65 -1.20 -9.67 15.22
C LYS A 65 0.10 -9.58 14.41
N LEU A 66 1.19 -10.14 14.92
CA LEU A 66 2.48 -10.14 14.20
C LEU A 66 2.40 -10.92 12.88
N VAL A 67 1.72 -12.06 12.85
CA VAL A 67 1.50 -12.83 11.62
C VAL A 67 0.71 -11.99 10.61
N SER A 68 -0.39 -11.34 11.03
CA SER A 68 -1.16 -10.49 10.12
C SER A 68 -0.37 -9.27 9.61
N GLU A 69 0.49 -8.68 10.44
CA GLU A 69 1.41 -7.61 10.02
C GLU A 69 2.44 -8.15 9.01
N PHE A 70 3.01 -9.34 9.26
CA PHE A 70 3.98 -9.98 8.38
C PHE A 70 3.38 -10.29 7.00
N ASP A 71 2.20 -10.91 6.95
CA ASP A 71 1.51 -11.25 5.69
C ASP A 71 1.27 -9.98 4.84
N SER A 72 0.96 -8.87 5.52
CA SER A 72 0.77 -7.58 4.87
C SER A 72 2.07 -7.05 4.26
N LEU A 73 3.21 -7.23 4.94
CA LEU A 73 4.53 -6.83 4.42
C LEU A 73 5.04 -7.76 3.32
N GLU A 74 4.82 -9.07 3.46
CA GLU A 74 5.21 -10.08 2.46
C GLU A 74 4.55 -9.80 1.11
N PHE A 75 3.27 -9.40 1.11
CA PHE A 75 2.59 -8.99 -0.12
C PHE A 75 3.33 -7.87 -0.88
N TYR A 76 3.93 -6.91 -0.19
CA TYR A 76 4.70 -5.84 -0.83
C TYR A 76 6.02 -6.33 -1.41
N ILE A 77 6.61 -7.40 -0.87
CA ILE A 77 7.80 -8.05 -1.46
C ILE A 77 7.44 -8.64 -2.83
N LEU A 78 6.24 -9.22 -2.97
CA LEU A 78 5.78 -9.78 -4.25
C LEU A 78 5.67 -8.70 -5.35
N LEU A 79 5.52 -7.43 -4.97
CA LEU A 79 5.51 -6.26 -5.87
C LEU A 79 6.93 -5.77 -6.21
N SER A 80 7.81 -6.70 -6.59
CA SER A 80 9.21 -6.43 -6.97
C SER A 80 9.41 -6.24 -8.48
N GLY A 81 8.33 -6.12 -9.25
CA GLY A 81 8.36 -5.88 -10.69
C GLY A 81 9.03 -4.55 -11.04
N LYS A 82 9.54 -4.46 -12.28
CA LYS A 82 10.26 -3.28 -12.79
C LYS A 82 9.47 -1.96 -12.65
N TYR A 83 8.15 -2.04 -12.66
CA TYR A 83 7.26 -0.87 -12.69
C TYR A 83 6.37 -0.74 -11.46
N ASP A 84 6.47 -1.65 -10.47
CA ASP A 84 5.51 -1.73 -9.35
C ASP A 84 5.62 -0.52 -8.41
N LYS A 85 6.78 0.14 -8.39
CA LYS A 85 7.02 1.38 -7.62
C LYS A 85 6.51 2.64 -8.34
N ARG A 86 6.01 2.52 -9.57
CA ARG A 86 5.50 3.66 -10.34
C ARG A 86 4.00 3.83 -10.09
N ASN A 87 3.51 5.04 -10.33
CA ASN A 87 2.07 5.28 -10.39
C ASN A 87 1.45 4.40 -11.50
N ALA A 88 0.29 3.83 -11.22
CA ALA A 88 -0.52 3.15 -12.21
C ALA A 88 -1.31 4.19 -13.04
N ILE A 89 -1.49 3.89 -14.33
CA ILE A 89 -2.48 4.56 -15.17
C ILE A 89 -3.58 3.53 -15.42
N MET A 90 -4.81 3.86 -15.06
CA MET A 90 -5.95 2.98 -15.22
C MET A 90 -6.95 3.60 -16.20
N ALA A 91 -7.32 2.84 -17.23
CA ALA A 91 -8.36 3.21 -18.17
C ALA A 91 -9.56 2.26 -18.05
N ILE A 92 -10.75 2.82 -17.87
CA ILE A 92 -12.01 2.07 -17.86
C ILE A 92 -12.78 2.46 -19.13
N HIS A 93 -13.23 1.47 -19.89
CA HIS A 93 -14.04 1.65 -21.08
C HIS A 93 -15.36 0.89 -20.92
N SER A 94 -16.48 1.54 -21.20
CA SER A 94 -17.77 0.84 -21.28
C SER A 94 -17.76 -0.09 -22.47
N GLY A 95 -18.00 -1.39 -22.24
CA GLY A 95 -18.15 -2.38 -23.30
C GLY A 95 -19.50 -2.28 -24.01
N THR A 96 -19.85 -3.34 -24.73
CA THR A 96 -21.18 -3.48 -25.35
C THR A 96 -22.27 -3.55 -24.28
N GLY A 97 -23.37 -2.83 -24.48
CA GLY A 97 -24.50 -2.78 -23.53
C GLY A 97 -25.16 -1.42 -23.38
N GLY A 98 -24.71 -0.41 -24.14
CA GLY A 98 -25.36 0.90 -24.17
C GLY A 98 -25.27 1.62 -22.82
N VAL A 99 -26.41 2.12 -22.33
CA VAL A 99 -26.48 2.95 -21.11
C VAL A 99 -26.14 2.15 -19.86
N ASP A 100 -26.58 0.89 -19.75
CA ASP A 100 -26.30 0.05 -18.57
C ASP A 100 -24.79 -0.22 -18.42
N ALA A 101 -24.10 -0.49 -19.53
CA ALA A 101 -22.65 -0.67 -19.53
C ALA A 101 -21.91 0.62 -19.15
N GLN A 102 -22.45 1.78 -19.56
CA GLN A 102 -21.88 3.08 -19.20
C GLN A 102 -22.09 3.40 -17.72
N ASP A 103 -23.25 3.07 -17.15
CA ASP A 103 -23.50 3.27 -15.72
C ASP A 103 -22.65 2.33 -14.86
N TRP A 104 -22.47 1.08 -15.30
CA TRP A 104 -21.54 0.14 -14.67
C TRP A 104 -20.09 0.64 -14.69
N ALA A 105 -19.63 1.17 -15.82
CA ALA A 105 -18.31 1.78 -15.90
C ALA A 105 -18.17 2.96 -14.91
N ALA A 106 -19.24 3.74 -14.70
CA ALA A 106 -19.26 4.81 -13.73
C ALA A 106 -19.25 4.28 -12.27
N MET A 107 -19.90 3.15 -12.00
CA MET A 107 -19.80 2.46 -10.72
C MET A 107 -18.37 1.99 -10.43
N LEU A 108 -17.70 1.38 -11.40
CA LEU A 108 -16.30 0.96 -11.28
C LEU A 108 -15.36 2.13 -11.02
N LEU A 109 -15.53 3.24 -11.74
CA LEU A 109 -14.80 4.48 -11.48
C LEU A 109 -14.94 4.91 -10.01
N ARG A 110 -16.16 4.96 -9.48
CA ARG A 110 -16.39 5.31 -8.06
C ARG A 110 -15.76 4.31 -7.10
N MET A 111 -15.82 3.02 -7.42
CA MET A 111 -15.22 1.96 -6.61
C MET A 111 -13.70 2.13 -6.50
N PHE A 112 -13.01 2.35 -7.62
CA PHE A 112 -11.56 2.50 -7.64
C PHE A 112 -11.10 3.81 -6.99
N ILE A 113 -11.84 4.92 -7.16
CA ILE A 113 -11.54 6.16 -6.43
C ILE A 113 -11.58 5.92 -4.92
N ARG A 114 -12.66 5.30 -4.42
CA ARG A 114 -12.79 4.98 -2.98
C ARG A 114 -11.72 4.02 -2.49
N PHE A 115 -11.37 3.00 -3.28
CA PHE A 115 -10.29 2.07 -2.94
C PHE A 115 -8.94 2.80 -2.83
N SER A 116 -8.61 3.67 -3.80
CA SER A 116 -7.39 4.46 -3.76
C SER A 116 -7.35 5.41 -2.56
N GLU A 117 -8.46 6.07 -2.23
CA GLU A 117 -8.58 6.92 -1.03
C GLU A 117 -8.37 6.13 0.27
N GLN A 118 -8.95 4.94 0.39
CA GLN A 118 -8.75 4.05 1.55
C GLN A 118 -7.29 3.58 1.69
N LYS A 119 -6.57 3.45 0.57
CA LYS A 119 -5.13 3.15 0.56
C LYS A 119 -4.25 4.39 0.74
N GLY A 120 -4.84 5.58 0.87
CA GLY A 120 -4.11 6.85 1.01
C GLY A 120 -3.43 7.32 -0.28
N TRP A 121 -3.82 6.77 -1.44
CA TRP A 121 -3.26 7.12 -2.74
C TRP A 121 -3.95 8.35 -3.34
N LYS A 122 -3.18 9.15 -4.09
CA LYS A 122 -3.72 10.29 -4.84
C LYS A 122 -4.27 9.82 -6.18
N VAL A 123 -5.50 10.19 -6.50
CA VAL A 123 -6.13 9.93 -7.80
C VAL A 123 -6.20 11.23 -8.61
N LYS A 124 -5.87 11.17 -9.89
CA LYS A 124 -6.03 12.29 -10.82
C LYS A 124 -6.69 11.81 -12.10
N ILE A 125 -7.90 12.30 -12.39
CA ILE A 125 -8.53 12.05 -13.68
C ILE A 125 -7.76 12.82 -14.77
N VAL A 126 -7.27 12.10 -15.77
CA VAL A 126 -6.54 12.64 -16.92
C VAL A 126 -7.49 12.93 -18.08
N ASP A 127 -8.41 12.01 -18.35
CA ASP A 127 -9.42 12.13 -19.40
C ASP A 127 -10.73 11.46 -18.96
N LYS A 128 -11.86 11.97 -19.44
CA LYS A 128 -13.20 11.41 -19.14
C LYS A 128 -14.18 11.71 -20.26
N SER A 129 -14.81 10.67 -20.78
CA SER A 129 -15.90 10.74 -21.75
C SER A 129 -17.20 10.25 -21.13
N VAL A 130 -18.23 11.11 -21.13
CA VAL A 130 -19.54 10.83 -20.52
C VAL A 130 -20.45 10.11 -21.53
N GLY A 131 -21.33 9.26 -21.02
CA GLY A 131 -22.41 8.66 -21.81
C GLY A 131 -23.38 9.70 -22.37
N SER A 132 -24.14 9.35 -23.40
CA SER A 132 -25.12 10.25 -24.00
C SER A 132 -26.35 10.48 -23.12
N GLU A 133 -26.74 9.47 -22.34
CA GLU A 133 -27.87 9.55 -21.40
C GLU A 133 -27.44 9.43 -19.94
N ALA A 134 -26.57 8.45 -19.61
CA ALA A 134 -26.05 8.26 -18.26
C ALA A 134 -24.67 7.58 -18.29
N GLY A 135 -24.00 7.57 -17.14
CA GLY A 135 -22.73 6.85 -16.98
C GLY A 135 -21.55 7.45 -17.72
N ILE A 136 -20.51 6.64 -17.97
CA ILE A 136 -19.29 7.04 -18.68
C ILE A 136 -18.96 6.07 -19.82
N LYS A 137 -18.48 6.61 -20.94
CA LYS A 137 -17.94 5.80 -22.05
C LYS A 137 -16.50 5.39 -21.79
N SER A 138 -15.71 6.33 -21.28
CA SER A 138 -14.33 6.07 -20.89
C SER A 138 -13.85 7.02 -19.81
N VAL A 139 -12.85 6.58 -19.05
CA VAL A 139 -12.10 7.43 -18.12
C VAL A 139 -10.67 6.91 -18.01
N THR A 140 -9.71 7.82 -17.93
CA THR A 140 -8.31 7.51 -17.62
C THR A 140 -7.91 8.27 -16.36
N MET A 141 -7.30 7.56 -15.40
CA MET A 141 -6.81 8.12 -14.14
C MET A 141 -5.42 7.60 -13.77
#